data_AF-A0A6L2NV65-F1
#
_entry.id   AF-A0A6L2NV65-F1
#
_cell.length_a   1.000
_cell.length_b   1.000
_cell.length_c   1.000
_cell.angle_alpha   90.00
_cell.angle_beta   90.00
_cell.angle_gamma   90.00
#
_symmetry.space_group_name_H-M   'P 1'
#
loop_
_entity.id
_entity.type
_entity.pdbx_description
1 polymer ?
#
loop_
_entity_poly.entity_id
_entity_poly.type
_entity_poly.pdbx_seq_one_letter_code
_entity_poly.pdbx_strand_id
1 'polypeptide(L)'
;MLHRGSGPVRGAVELKRWFEKTESVFGISEYTEGKKVKFAAATLQGPALTWWNAKVAAMDLETVNQMPWTEIKQLMTAEFCPIEEIQRMKHALWNLKVKDYNIVAYTQRFNELTLMFPRMVEPERVKVDAYI
;
A
#
# COMPACT_ATOMS: atom_id res chain seq x y z
N MET A 1 6.17 -5.09 -4.45
CA MET A 1 6.55 -5.08 -5.87
C MET A 1 5.51 -5.92 -6.55
N LEU A 2 4.50 -5.23 -7.08
CA LEU A 2 3.16 -5.78 -7.28
C LEU A 2 3.21 -6.93 -8.28
N HIS A 3 2.92 -8.15 -7.84
CA HIS A 3 2.80 -9.30 -8.74
C HIS A 3 1.34 -9.51 -9.13
N ARG A 4 1.08 -9.63 -10.45
CA ARG A 4 -0.21 -9.96 -11.03
C ARG A 4 -0.54 -11.42 -10.69
N GLY A 5 -1.14 -11.65 -9.52
CA GLY A 5 -1.42 -12.98 -8.97
C GLY A 5 -1.54 -13.00 -7.45
N SER A 6 -1.07 -11.95 -6.79
CA SER A 6 -1.34 -11.65 -5.39
C SER A 6 -2.82 -11.27 -5.24
N GLY A 7 -3.62 -12.01 -4.47
CA GLY A 7 -5.03 -11.65 -4.23
C GLY A 7 -5.17 -10.20 -3.75
N PRO A 8 -6.29 -9.50 -4.05
CA PRO A 8 -6.40 -8.04 -4.06
C PRO A 8 -5.70 -7.37 -2.87
N VAL A 9 -6.06 -7.74 -1.64
CA VAL A 9 -5.49 -7.26 -0.35
C VAL A 9 -3.96 -7.20 -0.29
N ARG A 10 -3.29 -8.15 -0.95
CA ARG A 10 -1.83 -8.25 -0.96
C ARG A 10 -1.22 -7.14 -1.83
N GLY A 11 -1.90 -6.69 -2.88
CA GLY A 11 -1.49 -5.56 -3.71
C GLY A 11 -1.43 -4.25 -2.93
N ALA A 12 -2.50 -3.88 -2.22
CA ALA A 12 -2.53 -2.65 -1.43
C ALA A 12 -1.47 -2.63 -0.31
N VAL A 13 -1.30 -3.76 0.39
CA VAL A 13 -0.26 -3.93 1.42
C VAL A 13 1.15 -3.80 0.83
N GLU A 14 1.40 -4.39 -0.34
CA GLU A 14 2.69 -4.29 -1.04
C GLU A 14 2.99 -2.86 -1.52
N LEU A 15 1.97 -2.12 -1.98
CA LEU A 15 2.12 -0.71 -2.35
C LEU A 15 2.50 0.15 -1.14
N LYS A 16 1.79 -0.01 -0.02
CA LYS A 16 2.07 0.74 1.22
C LYS A 16 3.50 0.50 1.72
N ARG A 17 3.93 -0.76 1.76
CA ARG A 17 5.32 -1.12 2.14
C ARG A 17 6.35 -0.50 1.20
N TRP A 18 6.04 -0.44 -0.10
CA TRP A 18 6.92 0.20 -1.07
C TRP A 18 7.03 1.71 -0.86
N PHE A 19 5.93 2.41 -0.57
CA PHE A 19 5.98 3.83 -0.19
C PHE A 19 6.84 4.04 1.05
N GLU A 20 6.60 3.30 2.13
CA GLU A 20 7.35 3.42 3.38
C GLU A 20 8.86 3.21 3.17
N LYS A 21 9.24 2.16 2.42
CA LYS A 21 10.64 1.88 2.09
C LYS A 21 11.26 3.01 1.26
N THR A 22 10.54 3.50 0.26
CA THR A 22 11.03 4.54 -0.65
C THR A 22 11.19 5.88 0.06
N GLU A 23 10.23 6.25 0.92
CA GLU A 23 10.29 7.47 1.73
C GLU A 23 11.39 7.42 2.78
N SER A 24 11.66 6.24 3.35
CA SER A 24 12.83 6.04 4.22
C SER A 24 14.14 6.34 3.49
N VAL A 25 14.30 5.87 2.24
CA VAL A 25 15.48 6.20 1.41
C VAL A 25 15.57 7.70 1.14
N PHE A 26 14.46 8.35 0.83
CA PHE A 26 14.44 9.81 0.62
C PHE A 26 14.89 10.59 1.86
N GLY A 27 14.46 10.17 3.05
CA GLY A 27 14.86 10.78 4.31
C GLY A 27 16.34 10.57 4.62
N ILE A 28 16.86 9.35 4.45
CA ILE A 28 18.27 9.02 4.73
C ILE A 28 19.22 9.74 3.77
N SER A 29 18.82 9.88 2.50
CA SER A 29 19.68 10.43 1.44
C SER A 29 19.36 11.89 1.09
N GLU A 30 18.52 12.56 1.88
CA GLU A 30 18.09 13.96 1.72
C GLU A 30 17.67 14.33 0.28
N TYR A 31 16.87 13.47 -0.37
CA TYR A 31 16.45 13.70 -1.75
C TYR A 31 15.59 14.97 -1.88
N THR A 32 15.96 15.84 -2.82
CA THR A 32 15.13 16.98 -3.23
C THR A 32 13.89 16.50 -3.97
N GLU A 33 12.80 17.26 -3.89
CA GLU A 33 11.49 16.86 -4.43
C GLU A 33 11.55 16.44 -5.91
N GLY A 34 12.24 17.21 -6.75
CA GLY A 34 12.41 16.92 -8.19
C GLY A 34 13.27 15.69 -8.53
N LYS A 35 13.88 15.03 -7.54
CA LYS A 35 14.64 13.78 -7.73
C LYS A 35 13.90 12.54 -7.22
N LYS A 36 12.89 12.71 -6.35
CA LYS A 36 12.16 11.61 -5.71
C LYS A 36 11.44 10.74 -6.73
N VAL A 37 10.68 11.35 -7.63
CA VAL A 37 9.88 10.64 -8.63
C VAL A 37 10.76 9.83 -9.59
N LYS A 38 11.86 10.43 -10.07
CA LYS A 38 12.83 9.75 -10.94
C LYS A 38 13.42 8.50 -10.28
N PHE A 39 13.81 8.62 -9.01
CA PHE A 39 14.31 7.48 -8.24
C PHE A 39 13.22 6.40 -8.08
N ALA A 40 12.03 6.80 -7.64
CA ALA A 40 10.93 5.87 -7.41
C ALA A 40 10.57 5.10 -8.69
N ALA A 41 10.46 5.79 -9.82
CA ALA A 41 10.18 5.23 -11.13
C ALA A 41 11.20 4.13 -11.52
N ALA A 42 12.49 4.35 -11.24
CA ALA A 42 13.54 3.37 -11.52
C ALA A 42 13.43 2.07 -10.71
N THR A 43 12.68 2.08 -9.60
CA THR A 43 12.45 0.88 -8.77
C THR A 43 11.18 0.12 -9.14
N LEU A 44 10.35 0.66 -10.03
CA LEU A 44 9.10 0.03 -10.45
C LEU A 44 9.35 -1.20 -11.31
N GLN A 45 8.56 -2.24 -11.11
CA GLN A 45 8.61 -3.48 -11.89
C GLN A 45 7.20 -4.04 -12.12
N GLY A 46 7.07 -4.94 -13.09
CA GLY A 46 5.81 -5.63 -13.38
C GLY A 46 4.68 -4.65 -13.76
N PRO A 47 3.43 -4.89 -13.29
CA PRO A 47 2.27 -4.02 -13.54
C PRO A 47 2.50 -2.54 -13.19
N ALA A 48 3.29 -2.26 -12.15
CA ALA A 48 3.57 -0.88 -11.75
C ALA A 48 4.44 -0.14 -12.78
N LEU A 49 5.38 -0.85 -13.41
CA LEU A 49 6.19 -0.32 -14.50
C LEU A 49 5.35 -0.12 -15.77
N THR A 50 4.46 -1.06 -16.09
CA THR A 50 3.51 -0.91 -17.20
C THR A 50 2.63 0.33 -17.02
N TRP A 51 2.09 0.53 -15.81
CA TRP A 51 1.30 1.72 -15.48
C TRP A 51 2.12 3.01 -15.62
N TRP A 52 3.35 3.02 -15.10
CA TRP A 52 4.25 4.17 -15.22
C TRP A 52 4.53 4.55 -16.68
N ASN A 53 4.81 3.56 -17.53
CA ASN A 53 5.04 3.79 -18.96
C ASN A 53 3.81 4.36 -19.66
N ALA A 54 2.60 3.89 -19.31
CA ALA A 54 1.35 4.45 -19.83
C ALA A 54 1.15 5.91 -19.37
N LYS A 55 1.49 6.22 -18.11
CA LYS A 55 1.41 7.58 -17.57
C LYS A 55 2.36 8.54 -18.30
N VAL A 56 3.61 8.11 -18.52
CA VAL A 56 4.60 8.85 -19.31
C VAL A 56 4.15 9.04 -20.76
N ALA A 57 3.51 8.04 -21.37
CA ALA A 57 2.98 8.18 -22.73
C ALA A 57 1.84 9.21 -22.82
N ALA A 58 1.04 9.36 -21.76
CA ALA A 58 -0.10 10.28 -21.73
C ALA A 58 0.27 11.72 -21.37
N MET A 59 1.29 11.92 -20.52
CA MET A 59 1.63 13.21 -19.92
C MET A 59 3.07 13.65 -20.13
N ASP A 60 3.86 12.92 -20.93
CA ASP A 60 5.31 13.11 -21.13
C ASP A 60 6.20 12.87 -19.88
N LEU A 61 7.46 12.50 -20.12
CA LEU A 61 8.38 12.09 -19.05
C LEU A 61 8.82 13.27 -18.16
N GLU A 62 8.93 14.46 -18.72
CA GLU A 62 9.44 15.62 -17.98
C GLU A 62 8.39 16.11 -17.00
N THR A 63 7.15 16.29 -17.48
CA THR A 63 6.00 16.68 -16.68
C THR A 63 5.78 15.70 -15.53
N VAL A 64 5.73 14.38 -15.81
CA VAL A 64 5.48 13.38 -14.76
C VAL A 64 6.62 13.35 -13.73
N ASN A 65 7.86 13.59 -14.13
CA ASN A 65 9.00 13.67 -13.20
C ASN A 65 9.02 14.92 -12.33
N GLN A 66 8.37 16.00 -12.77
CA GLN A 66 8.23 17.23 -11.98
C GLN A 66 7.05 17.21 -11.02
N MET A 67 6.16 16.21 -11.13
CA MET A 67 5.04 16.04 -10.21
C MET A 67 5.54 15.89 -8.76
N PRO A 68 4.87 16.51 -7.78
CA PRO A 68 5.14 16.25 -6.38
C PRO A 68 5.02 14.76 -6.06
N TRP A 69 5.88 14.25 -5.18
CA TRP A 69 5.83 12.85 -4.76
C TRP A 69 4.46 12.48 -4.17
N THR A 70 3.82 13.42 -3.48
CA THR A 70 2.47 13.25 -2.93
C THR A 70 1.42 12.96 -4.00
N GLU A 71 1.53 13.58 -5.18
CA GLU A 71 0.60 13.37 -6.29
C GLU A 71 0.81 12.02 -6.95
N ILE A 72 2.07 11.61 -7.14
CA ILE A 72 2.41 10.25 -7.61
C ILE A 72 1.83 9.19 -6.66
N LYS A 73 1.94 9.38 -5.34
CA LYS A 73 1.33 8.46 -4.37
C LYS A 73 -0.19 8.38 -4.51
N GLN A 74 -0.88 9.50 -4.74
CA GLN A 74 -2.32 9.52 -4.93
C GLN A 74 -2.73 8.75 -6.19
N LEU A 75 -2.03 8.99 -7.29
CA LEU A 75 -2.29 8.30 -8.56
C LEU A 75 -2.06 6.79 -8.46
N MET A 76 -0.95 6.37 -7.84
CA MET A 76 -0.68 4.95 -7.63
C MET A 76 -1.69 4.31 -6.67
N THR A 77 -2.15 5.04 -5.65
CA THR A 77 -3.19 4.54 -4.74
C THR A 77 -4.51 4.35 -5.47
N ALA A 78 -4.90 5.29 -6.35
CA ALA A 78 -6.11 5.17 -7.15
C ALA A 78 -6.08 3.96 -8.10
N GLU A 79 -4.91 3.68 -8.70
CA GLU A 79 -4.72 2.54 -9.59
C GLU A 79 -4.70 1.20 -8.87
N PHE A 80 -3.94 1.11 -7.77
CA PHE A 80 -3.56 -0.17 -7.14
C PHE A 80 -4.29 -0.46 -5.82
N CYS A 81 -5.07 0.47 -5.30
CA CYS A 81 -5.88 0.30 -4.08
C CYS A 81 -7.34 0.73 -4.33
N PRO A 82 -8.10 -0.02 -5.15
CA PRO A 82 -9.49 0.31 -5.44
C PRO A 82 -10.36 0.35 -4.17
N ILE A 83 -11.36 1.23 -4.13
CA ILE A 83 -12.20 1.48 -2.95
C ILE A 83 -12.90 0.20 -2.47
N GLU A 84 -13.31 -0.65 -3.40
CA GLU A 84 -13.97 -1.93 -3.13
C GLU A 84 -13.03 -2.89 -2.39
N GLU A 85 -11.73 -2.80 -2.62
CA GLU A 85 -10.72 -3.57 -1.90
C GLU A 85 -10.52 -3.02 -0.49
N ILE A 86 -10.41 -1.70 -0.35
CA ILE A 86 -10.34 -1.03 0.95
C ILE A 86 -11.56 -1.41 1.82
N GLN A 87 -12.76 -1.42 1.23
CA GLN A 87 -13.99 -1.85 1.90
C GLN A 87 -13.95 -3.34 2.28
N ARG A 88 -13.50 -4.22 1.38
CA ARG A 88 -13.32 -5.65 1.67
C ARG A 88 -12.33 -5.89 2.81
N MET A 89 -11.22 -5.14 2.86
CA MET A 89 -10.25 -5.22 3.94
C MET A 89 -10.84 -4.76 5.27
N LYS A 90 -11.59 -3.64 5.29
CA LYS A 90 -12.31 -3.18 6.49
C LYS A 90 -13.30 -4.24 6.99
N HIS A 91 -14.08 -4.82 6.08
CA HIS A 91 -15.03 -5.87 6.43
C HIS A 91 -14.33 -7.14 6.95
N ALA A 92 -13.23 -7.54 6.33
CA ALA A 92 -12.43 -8.68 6.79
C ALA A 92 -11.82 -8.44 8.17
N LEU A 93 -11.37 -7.21 8.47
CA LEU A 93 -10.85 -6.83 9.78
C LEU A 93 -11.94 -6.87 10.86
N TRP A 94 -13.12 -6.33 10.54
CA TRP A 94 -14.27 -6.31 11.46
C TRP A 94 -14.76 -7.73 11.83
N ASN A 95 -14.69 -8.66 10.89
CA ASN A 95 -15.15 -10.04 11.09
C ASN A 95 -14.01 -11.02 11.43
N LEU A 96 -12.79 -10.53 11.69
CA LEU A 96 -11.66 -11.40 11.99
C LEU A 96 -11.83 -12.01 13.40
N LYS A 97 -11.96 -13.33 13.46
CA LYS A 97 -12.03 -14.11 14.71
C LYS A 97 -10.90 -15.13 14.77
N VAL A 98 -10.43 -15.47 15.97
CA VAL A 98 -9.53 -16.59 16.17
C VAL A 98 -10.28 -17.88 15.79
N LYS A 99 -9.68 -18.71 14.95
CA LYS A 99 -10.18 -20.04 14.61
C LYS A 99 -9.21 -21.09 15.12
N ASP A 100 -9.74 -22.17 15.70
CA ASP A 100 -8.99 -23.37 16.11
C ASP A 100 -7.74 -23.07 16.97
N TYR A 101 -7.81 -22.04 17.82
CA TYR A 101 -6.70 -21.55 18.66
C TYR A 101 -5.41 -21.19 17.89
N ASN A 102 -5.49 -20.97 16.57
CA ASN A 102 -4.33 -20.59 15.77
C ASN A 102 -4.06 -19.08 15.87
N ILE A 103 -3.50 -18.68 17.02
CA ILE A 103 -3.18 -17.30 17.35
C ILE A 103 -2.17 -16.72 16.35
N VAL A 104 -1.20 -17.51 15.88
CA VAL A 104 -0.18 -17.06 14.93
C VAL A 104 -0.81 -16.61 13.60
N ALA A 105 -1.70 -17.42 13.03
CA ALA A 105 -2.39 -17.08 11.79
C ALA A 105 -3.31 -15.85 11.96
N TYR A 106 -4.00 -15.74 13.10
CA TYR A 106 -4.80 -14.56 13.43
C TYR A 106 -3.93 -13.31 13.49
N THR A 107 -2.83 -13.33 14.25
CA THR A 107 -1.94 -12.18 14.43
C THR A 107 -1.32 -11.73 13.11
N GLN A 108 -0.88 -12.67 12.27
CA GLN A 108 -0.37 -12.32 10.94
C GLN A 108 -1.45 -11.64 10.10
N ARG A 109 -2.66 -12.21 10.05
CA ARG A 109 -3.76 -11.66 9.26
C ARG A 109 -4.23 -10.30 9.77
N PHE A 110 -4.29 -10.14 11.09
CA PHE A 110 -4.61 -8.88 11.75
C PHE A 110 -3.58 -7.81 11.40
N ASN A 111 -2.28 -8.12 11.49
CA ASN A 111 -1.20 -7.19 11.14
C ASN A 111 -1.24 -6.77 9.66
N GLU A 112 -1.55 -7.71 8.75
CA GLU A 112 -1.73 -7.38 7.32
C GLU A 112 -2.89 -6.41 7.09
N LEU A 113 -4.05 -6.65 7.73
CA LEU A 113 -5.25 -5.83 7.56
C LEU A 113 -5.13 -4.46 8.25
N THR A 114 -4.48 -4.40 9.41
CA THR A 114 -4.30 -3.16 10.19
C THR A 114 -3.23 -2.25 9.63
N LEU A 115 -2.27 -2.78 8.87
CA LEU A 115 -1.25 -1.98 8.19
C LEU A 115 -1.89 -0.86 7.33
N MET A 116 -3.03 -1.12 6.69
CA MET A 116 -3.75 -0.14 5.86
C MET A 116 -4.60 0.86 6.66
N PHE A 117 -4.94 0.55 7.91
CA PHE A 117 -5.84 1.38 8.74
C PHE A 117 -5.28 1.64 10.16
N PRO A 118 -4.16 2.38 10.30
CA PRO A 118 -3.54 2.63 11.60
C PRO A 118 -4.49 3.31 12.61
N ARG A 119 -5.49 4.06 12.11
CA ARG A 119 -6.45 4.83 12.92
C ARG A 119 -7.75 4.09 13.25
N MET A 120 -8.04 2.94 12.63
CA MET A 120 -9.25 2.16 12.95
C MET A 120 -9.03 1.17 14.10
N VAL A 121 -7.78 0.95 14.51
CA VAL A 121 -7.43 0.08 15.63
C VAL A 121 -7.49 0.89 16.92
N GLU A 122 -8.69 1.20 17.39
CA GLU A 122 -8.86 1.42 18.83
C GLU A 122 -8.67 0.05 19.51
N PRO A 123 -7.60 -0.15 20.31
CA PRO A 123 -7.18 -1.49 20.72
C PRO A 123 -8.14 -2.20 21.68
N GLU A 124 -9.07 -1.48 22.30
CA GLU A 124 -9.77 -1.96 23.49
C GLU A 124 -11.13 -2.61 23.21
N ARG A 125 -11.87 -2.22 22.16
CA ARG A 125 -13.21 -2.79 21.90
C ARG A 125 -13.22 -4.02 21.00
N VAL A 126 -12.29 -4.12 20.04
CA VAL A 126 -12.25 -5.27 19.10
C VAL A 126 -11.61 -6.51 19.74
N LYS A 127 -10.75 -6.35 20.75
CA LYS A 127 -10.09 -7.48 21.41
C LYS A 127 -11.03 -8.22 22.35
N VAL A 128 -11.87 -7.53 23.12
CA VAL A 128 -12.70 -8.17 24.16
C VAL A 128 -13.73 -9.14 23.56
N ASP A 129 -14.33 -8.82 22.41
CA ASP A 129 -15.32 -9.69 21.75
C ASP A 129 -14.70 -10.81 20.89
N ALA A 130 -13.39 -10.78 20.64
CA ALA A 130 -12.68 -11.81 19.86
C ALA A 130 -12.17 -12.98 20.73
N TYR A 131 -12.22 -12.84 22.06
CA TYR A 131 -11.84 -13.87 23.03
C TYR A 131 -13.04 -14.58 23.69
N ILE A 132 -14.28 -14.20 23.37
CA ILE A 132 -15.53 -14.84 23.84
C ILE A 132 -16.10 -15.75 22.76
#